data_AF-A0A3A0VE38-F1
#
_entry.id   AF-A0A3A0VE38-F1
#
_cell.length_a   1.000
_cell.length_b   1.000
_cell.length_c   1.000
_cell.angle_alpha   90.00
_cell.angle_beta   90.00
_cell.angle_gamma   90.00
#
_symmetry.space_group_name_H-M   'P 1'
#
loop_
_entity.id
_entity.type
_entity.pdbx_description
1 polymer ?
#
loop_
_entity_poly.entity_id
_entity_poly.type
_entity_poly.pdbx_seq_one_letter_code
_entity_poly.pdbx_strand_id
1 'polypeptide(L)'
;MKLKFIEQADEKDCGPACLAMISHFYGKKSSIARIREYAETDLYGTNILGMSKAAEALGFDLEAFEIEEEEELYTLKCPFIAHIINDNGFNHFIIIKKITNKYIYIT
;
A
#
# COMPACT_ATOMS: atom_id res chain seq x y z
N MET A 1 -13.24 11.45 3.63
CA MET A 1 -12.70 11.37 2.25
C MET A 1 -12.96 9.97 1.70
N LYS A 2 -13.01 9.76 0.37
CA LYS A 2 -13.26 8.44 -0.25
C LYS A 2 -11.98 7.97 -0.95
N LEU A 3 -11.55 6.74 -0.67
CA LEU A 3 -10.42 6.13 -1.38
C LEU A 3 -10.80 5.94 -2.84
N LYS A 4 -10.04 6.54 -3.76
CA LYS A 4 -10.23 6.38 -5.20
C LYS A 4 -9.31 5.28 -5.68
N PHE A 5 -9.87 4.33 -6.43
CA PHE A 5 -9.09 3.30 -7.08
C PHE A 5 -8.21 3.94 -8.17
N ILE A 6 -6.93 3.58 -8.17
CA ILE A 6 -5.98 3.94 -9.20
C ILE A 6 -5.38 2.62 -9.69
N GLU A 7 -5.64 2.30 -10.95
CA GLU A 7 -5.11 1.09 -11.58
C GLU A 7 -3.58 1.19 -11.70
N GLN A 8 -2.89 0.10 -11.37
CA GLN A 8 -1.44 0.02 -11.55
C GLN A 8 -1.09 0.06 -13.03
N ALA A 9 -0.07 0.84 -13.40
CA ALA A 9 0.32 1.00 -14.80
C ALA A 9 1.18 -0.18 -15.31
N ASP A 10 1.91 -0.82 -14.40
CA ASP A 10 2.78 -1.98 -14.64
C ASP A 10 2.55 -3.03 -13.56
N GLU A 11 2.86 -4.30 -13.83
CA GLU A 11 2.78 -5.41 -12.86
C GLU A 11 3.55 -5.10 -11.55
N LYS A 12 4.65 -4.35 -11.68
CA LYS A 12 5.59 -4.01 -10.60
C LYS A 12 5.14 -2.82 -9.75
N ASP A 13 4.05 -2.15 -10.15
CA ASP A 13 3.57 -0.91 -9.53
C ASP A 13 2.58 -1.13 -8.39
N CYS A 14 2.30 -2.36 -7.94
CA CYS A 14 1.31 -2.58 -6.88
C CYS A 14 1.57 -1.72 -5.62
N GLY A 15 2.83 -1.63 -5.16
CA GLY A 15 3.25 -0.76 -4.06
C GLY A 15 3.07 0.74 -4.38
N PRO A 16 3.69 1.28 -5.45
CA PRO A 16 3.53 2.66 -5.87
C PRO A 16 2.06 3.08 -6.11
N ALA A 17 1.22 2.20 -6.64
CA ALA A 17 -0.21 2.41 -6.82
C ALA A 17 -0.94 2.51 -5.47
N CYS A 18 -0.61 1.63 -4.51
CA CYS A 18 -1.15 1.71 -3.15
C CYS A 18 -0.79 3.04 -2.47
N LEU A 19 0.48 3.45 -2.53
CA LEU A 19 0.90 4.74 -1.99
C LEU A 19 0.23 5.91 -2.72
N ALA A 20 0.02 5.84 -4.04
CA ALA A 20 -0.72 6.87 -4.77
C ALA A 20 -2.15 7.00 -4.24
N MET A 21 -2.86 5.89 -4.07
CA MET A 21 -4.23 5.89 -3.56
C MET A 21 -4.32 6.44 -2.12
N ILE A 22 -3.42 6.01 -1.23
CA ILE A 22 -3.35 6.51 0.16
C ILE A 22 -2.98 8.00 0.19
N SER A 23 -2.00 8.41 -0.60
CA SER A 23 -1.58 9.81 -0.69
C SER A 23 -2.75 10.70 -1.12
N HIS A 24 -3.49 10.29 -2.16
CA HIS A 24 -4.68 11.02 -2.63
C HIS A 24 -5.80 11.03 -1.60
N PHE A 25 -5.98 9.96 -0.83
CA PHE A 25 -6.97 9.89 0.26
C PHE A 25 -6.71 10.95 1.34
N TYR A 26 -5.44 11.20 1.67
CA TYR A 26 -5.02 12.24 2.61
C TYR A 26 -4.80 13.62 1.96
N GLY A 27 -5.21 13.80 0.70
CA GLY A 27 -5.16 15.10 0.01
C GLY A 27 -3.82 15.44 -0.64
N LYS A 28 -2.84 14.53 -0.62
CA LYS A 28 -1.54 14.68 -1.28
C LYS A 28 -1.56 14.01 -2.64
N LYS A 29 -1.66 14.77 -3.73
CA LYS A 29 -1.74 14.18 -5.08
C LYS A 29 -0.34 13.90 -5.64
N SER A 30 -0.05 12.62 -5.88
CA SER A 30 1.17 12.16 -6.56
C SER A 30 0.84 11.14 -7.65
N SER A 31 1.65 11.09 -8.70
CA SER A 31 1.52 10.08 -9.77
C SER A 31 2.24 8.79 -9.38
N ILE A 32 1.81 7.65 -9.93
CA ILE A 32 2.50 6.37 -9.76
C ILE A 32 3.96 6.48 -10.21
N ALA A 33 4.21 7.10 -11.37
CA ALA A 33 5.58 7.28 -11.89
C ALA A 33 6.51 8.02 -10.90
N ARG A 34 6.02 9.06 -10.24
CA ARG A 34 6.82 9.81 -9.25
C ARG A 34 7.08 8.99 -7.99
N ILE A 35 6.09 8.21 -7.55
CA ILE A 35 6.24 7.33 -6.39
C ILE A 35 7.19 6.18 -6.70
N ARG A 36 7.14 5.64 -7.92
CA ARG A 36 8.06 4.62 -8.43
C ARG A 36 9.51 5.08 -8.33
N GLU A 37 9.78 6.34 -8.70
CA GLU A 37 11.11 6.94 -8.55
C GLU A 37 11.54 7.04 -7.09
N TYR A 38 10.67 7.48 -6.19
CA TYR A 38 10.97 7.56 -4.76
C TYR A 38 11.16 6.20 -4.09
N ALA A 39 10.41 5.21 -4.56
CA ALA A 39 10.45 3.86 -4.03
C ALA A 39 11.63 3.04 -4.56
N GLU A 40 12.37 3.58 -5.52
CA GLU A 40 13.43 2.87 -6.25
C GLU A 40 12.91 1.53 -6.83
N THR A 41 11.65 1.50 -7.28
CA THR A 41 11.02 0.30 -7.85
C THR A 41 11.83 -0.17 -9.05
N ASP A 42 12.23 -1.44 -9.01
CA ASP A 42 13.09 -2.04 -10.03
C ASP A 42 12.36 -3.13 -10.83
N LEU A 43 13.12 -4.01 -11.48
CA LEU A 43 12.57 -5.10 -12.26
C LEU A 43 11.88 -6.19 -11.42
N TYR A 44 12.07 -6.20 -10.10
CA TYR A 44 11.49 -7.14 -9.15
C TYR A 44 10.35 -6.53 -8.33
N GLY A 45 10.08 -5.22 -8.49
CA GLY A 45 9.00 -4.52 -7.82
C GLY A 45 9.49 -3.57 -6.74
N THR A 46 8.67 -3.38 -5.72
CA THR A 46 8.97 -2.48 -4.60
C THR A 46 9.03 -3.29 -3.32
N ASN A 47 10.06 -3.10 -2.50
CA ASN A 47 10.15 -3.71 -1.17
C ASN A 47 9.69 -2.73 -0.08
N ILE A 48 9.55 -3.21 1.16
CA ILE A 48 9.07 -2.39 2.29
C ILE A 48 9.98 -1.18 2.55
N LEU A 49 11.30 -1.32 2.36
CA LEU A 49 12.24 -0.20 2.50
C LEU A 49 11.97 0.90 1.45
N GLY A 50 11.74 0.52 0.19
CA GLY A 50 11.33 1.43 -0.88
C GLY A 50 9.99 2.10 -0.59
N MET A 51 9.02 1.35 -0.07
CA MET A 51 7.73 1.91 0.38
C MET A 51 7.93 2.97 1.47
N SER A 52 8.82 2.73 2.44
CA SER A 52 9.16 3.67 3.50
C SER A 52 9.76 4.97 2.94
N LYS A 53 10.82 4.84 2.12
CA LYS A 53 11.46 6.00 1.45
C LYS A 53 10.45 6.83 0.66
N ALA A 54 9.55 6.16 -0.08
CA ALA A 54 8.52 6.83 -0.86
C ALA A 54 7.47 7.52 0.01
N ALA A 55 7.06 6.90 1.12
CA ALA A 55 6.13 7.50 2.07
C ALA A 55 6.75 8.76 2.72
N GLU A 56 7.99 8.70 3.15
CA GLU A 56 8.74 9.84 3.68
C GLU A 56 8.86 10.98 2.66
N ALA A 57 9.19 10.66 1.40
CA ALA A 57 9.27 11.64 0.32
C ALA A 57 7.91 12.31 0.02
N LEU A 58 6.80 11.62 0.27
CA LEU A 58 5.44 12.16 0.22
C LEU A 58 5.05 12.93 1.50
N GLY A 59 5.92 12.95 2.50
CA GLY A 59 5.72 13.58 3.81
C GLY A 59 4.75 12.83 4.70
N PHE A 60 4.74 11.50 4.61
CA PHE A 60 4.12 10.61 5.60
C PHE A 60 5.20 10.08 6.54
N ASP A 61 4.82 9.84 7.78
CA ASP A 61 5.57 8.98 8.69
C ASP A 61 5.03 7.56 8.52
N LEU A 62 5.90 6.59 8.31
CA LEU A 62 5.52 5.21 8.01
C LEU A 62 5.99 4.28 9.12
N GLU A 63 5.03 3.57 9.71
CA GLU A 63 5.27 2.44 10.59
C GLU A 63 4.90 1.15 9.85
N ALA A 64 5.83 0.20 9.82
CA ALA A 64 5.62 -1.13 9.28
C ALA A 64 5.92 -2.17 10.36
N PHE A 65 5.02 -3.12 10.52
CA PHE A 65 5.11 -4.21 11.47
C PHE A 65 4.53 -5.48 10.83
N GLU A 66 5.03 -6.62 11.29
CA GLU A 66 4.48 -7.92 10.94
C GLU A 66 3.29 -8.22 11.85
N ILE A 67 2.25 -8.84 11.29
CA ILE A 67 1.10 -9.32 12.04
C ILE A 67 1.33 -10.79 12.34
N GLU A 68 1.35 -11.16 13.61
CA GLU A 68 1.48 -12.57 14.03
C GLU A 68 0.09 -13.21 14.15
N GLU A 69 -0.87 -12.51 14.76
CA GLU A 69 -2.23 -13.00 15.00
C GLU A 69 -3.27 -12.20 14.19
N GLU A 70 -4.26 -12.89 13.60
CA GLU A 70 -5.29 -12.24 12.75
C GLU A 70 -6.09 -11.18 13.52
N GLU A 71 -6.30 -11.39 14.82
CA GLU A 71 -7.01 -10.48 15.72
C GLU A 71 -6.39 -9.07 15.76
N GLU A 72 -5.08 -8.94 15.53
CA GLU A 72 -4.38 -7.66 15.51
C GLU A 72 -4.88 -6.75 14.40
N LEU A 73 -5.32 -7.31 13.26
CA LEU A 73 -5.87 -6.54 12.14
C LEU A 73 -7.09 -5.70 12.56
N TYR A 74 -7.89 -6.20 13.50
CA TYR A 74 -9.09 -5.52 13.98
C TYR A 74 -8.79 -4.31 14.88
N THR A 75 -7.54 -4.18 15.33
CA THR A 75 -7.06 -3.03 16.12
C THR A 75 -6.55 -1.89 15.25
N LEU A 76 -6.27 -2.16 13.96
CA LEU A 76 -5.66 -1.20 13.05
C LEU A 76 -6.66 -0.19 12.49
N LYS A 77 -6.16 1.05 12.28
CA LYS A 77 -6.93 2.12 11.66
C LYS A 77 -6.90 1.98 10.15
N CYS A 78 -8.08 1.83 9.54
CA CYS A 78 -8.23 1.84 8.08
C CYS A 78 -8.25 3.26 7.49
N PRO A 79 -7.79 3.48 6.25
CA PRO A 79 -7.16 2.49 5.38
C PRO A 79 -5.65 2.34 5.64
N PHE A 80 -5.12 1.13 5.47
CA PHE A 80 -3.69 0.84 5.54
C PHE A 80 -3.25 -0.10 4.41
N ILE A 81 -1.96 -0.12 4.12
CA ILE A 81 -1.36 -0.98 3.09
C ILE A 81 -0.96 -2.29 3.76
N ALA A 82 -1.33 -3.42 3.16
CA ALA A 82 -0.86 -4.74 3.56
C ALA A 82 0.07 -5.31 2.49
N HIS A 83 1.16 -5.92 2.92
CA HIS A 83 2.04 -6.72 2.09
C HIS A 83 1.66 -8.19 2.27
N ILE A 84 1.28 -8.85 1.17
CA ILE A 84 0.77 -10.22 1.19
C ILE A 84 1.51 -11.09 0.18
N ILE A 85 1.42 -12.40 0.36
CA ILE A 85 1.74 -13.38 -0.67
C ILE A 85 0.40 -13.78 -1.30
N ASN A 86 0.26 -13.56 -2.61
CA ASN A 86 -0.95 -13.96 -3.32
C ASN A 86 -1.00 -15.47 -3.59
N ASP A 87 -2.11 -15.97 -4.13
CA ASP A 87 -2.34 -17.39 -4.41
C ASP A 87 -1.29 -18.03 -5.35
N ASN A 88 -0.59 -17.19 -6.13
CA ASN A 88 0.48 -17.63 -7.04
C ASN A 88 1.87 -17.60 -6.38
N GLY A 89 1.97 -17.24 -5.10
CA GLY A 89 3.23 -17.16 -4.37
C GLY A 89 4.02 -15.86 -4.58
N PHE A 90 3.43 -14.83 -5.19
CA PHE A 90 4.10 -13.56 -5.43
C PHE A 90 3.81 -12.54 -4.32
N ASN A 91 4.84 -11.78 -3.98
CA ASN A 91 4.73 -10.60 -3.12
C ASN A 91 3.85 -9.55 -3.80
N HIS A 92 2.87 -9.03 -3.06
CA HIS A 92 1.92 -8.05 -3.56
C HIS A 92 1.52 -7.06 -2.47
N PHE A 93 1.23 -5.82 -2.87
CA PHE A 93 0.70 -4.80 -1.98
C PHE A 93 -0.76 -4.55 -2.30
N ILE A 94 -1.59 -4.52 -1.26
CA ILE A 94 -3.01 -4.20 -1.33
C ILE A 94 -3.36 -3.13 -0.30
N ILE A 95 -4.50 -2.47 -0.47
CA ILE A 95 -5.04 -1.60 0.58
C ILE A 95 -6.23 -2.27 1.25
N ILE A 96 -6.13 -2.44 2.57
CA ILE A 96 -7.28 -2.77 3.40
C ILE A 96 -8.08 -1.50 3.67
N LYS A 97 -9.25 -1.39 3.03
CA LYS A 97 -10.13 -0.22 3.10
C LYS A 97 -10.95 -0.19 4.38
N LYS A 98 -11.42 -1.35 4.82
CA LYS A 98 -12.34 -1.54 5.94
C LYS A 98 -12.30 -2.99 6.38
N ILE A 99 -12.38 -3.20 7.69
CA ILE A 99 -12.55 -4.52 8.30
C ILE A 99 -13.92 -4.54 8.99
N THR A 100 -14.58 -5.68 8.93
CA THR A 100 -15.82 -5.99 9.66
C THR A 100 -15.72 -7.40 10.21
N ASN A 101 -16.59 -7.77 11.14
CA ASN A 101 -16.63 -9.14 11.70
C ASN A 101 -16.89 -10.26 10.68
N LYS A 102 -17.17 -9.94 9.41
CA LYS A 102 -17.46 -10.92 8.36
C LYS A 102 -16.61 -10.77 7.11
N TYR A 103 -16.12 -9.56 6.84
CA TYR A 103 -15.49 -9.22 5.56
C TYR A 103 -14.33 -8.25 5.77
N ILE A 104 -13.25 -8.49 5.04
CA ILE A 104 -12.15 -7.55 4.81
C ILE A 104 -12.34 -6.98 3.40
N TYR A 105 -12.45 -5.66 3.30
CA TYR A 105 -12.63 -4.98 2.02
C TYR A 105 -11.26 -4.50 1.52
N ILE A 106 -10.80 -5.08 0.42
CA ILE A 106 -9.48 -4.79 -0.16
C ILE A 106 -9.58 -4.01 -1.47
N THR A 107 -8.44 -3.55 -1.99
CA THR A 107 -8.29 -2.97 -3.32
C THR A 107 -6.88 -2.99 -3.83
#